data_AF-A0A9P1CZY2-F1
#
_entry.id   AF-A0A9P1CZY2-F1
#
_cell.length_a   1.000
_cell.length_b   1.000
_cell.length_c   1.000
_cell.angle_alpha   90.00
_cell.angle_beta   90.00
_cell.angle_gamma   90.00
#
_symmetry.space_group_name_H-M   'P 1'
#
loop_
_entity.id
_entity.type
_entity.pdbx_description
1 polymer ?
#
loop_
_entity_poly.entity_id
_entity_poly.type
_entity_poly.pdbx_seq_one_letter_code
_entity_poly.pdbx_strand_id
1 'polypeptide(L)'
;MSSPARRISRLPPASYSWTGPMATMARPLELCTGSLTKSLSFQWQPWRWFNACTLQRFFVGHSQRITCLSYCSAWKLCASGQIDPKGGQGPFICLWRPADCILLTVLVCPLHEDQITSLCFSPDGNQLFSLARDSANTLAMWESFLPGKTPCGITSAGMELPHVYRKPVAKVATGKVGGFGMVGSKDAANFQVAIFDAGKTGIGLLLKFVHVVNGSELLGRSAIFPPSSAPRHVLNCAWMDGECLACGDNGYLYMFQ
;
A
#
# COMPACT_ATOMS: atom_id res chain seq x y z
N MET A 1 -48.46 61.03 -30.76
CA MET A 1 -48.44 62.31 -30.03
C MET A 1 -48.12 62.02 -28.58
N SER A 2 -47.07 62.69 -28.09
CA SER A 2 -46.72 62.99 -26.68
C SER A 2 -46.70 61.88 -25.62
N SER A 3 -45.47 61.56 -25.15
CA SER A 3 -45.18 61.28 -23.74
C SER A 3 -45.65 62.42 -22.81
N PRO A 4 -45.74 62.19 -21.50
CA PRO A 4 -44.61 62.62 -20.67
C PRO A 4 -44.18 61.62 -19.58
N ALA A 5 -42.96 61.83 -19.10
CA ALA A 5 -42.20 61.03 -18.14
C ALA A 5 -42.32 61.52 -16.68
N ARG A 6 -42.06 60.61 -15.71
CA ARG A 6 -41.37 60.75 -14.39
C ARG A 6 -41.92 59.66 -13.44
N ARG A 7 -41.19 59.00 -12.52
CA ARG A 7 -39.85 59.16 -11.92
C ARG A 7 -39.39 57.82 -11.31
N ILE A 8 -38.08 57.69 -11.15
CA ILE A 8 -37.26 56.55 -10.70
C ILE A 8 -37.37 56.27 -9.18
N SER A 9 -37.25 55.01 -8.76
CA SER A 9 -36.43 54.64 -7.57
C SER A 9 -35.78 53.27 -7.77
N ARG A 10 -34.47 53.20 -7.47
CA ARG A 10 -33.58 52.05 -7.67
C ARG A 10 -33.66 51.10 -6.47
N LEU A 11 -33.63 49.79 -6.73
CA LEU A 11 -33.49 48.74 -5.72
C LEU A 11 -32.05 48.71 -5.16
N PRO A 12 -31.84 48.49 -3.84
CA PRO A 12 -30.51 48.34 -3.26
C PRO A 12 -29.98 46.89 -3.41
N PRO A 13 -28.65 46.70 -3.38
CA PRO A 13 -28.04 45.38 -3.46
C PRO A 13 -28.13 44.64 -2.11
N ALA A 14 -28.41 43.34 -2.17
CA ALA A 14 -28.33 42.45 -1.01
C ALA A 14 -26.85 42.27 -0.61
N SER A 15 -26.48 42.81 0.55
CA SER A 15 -25.24 42.48 1.25
C SER A 15 -25.61 41.75 2.54
N TYR A 16 -25.19 40.50 2.66
CA TYR A 16 -25.36 39.71 3.87
C TYR A 16 -24.30 40.12 4.89
N SER A 17 -24.74 40.75 5.97
CA SER A 17 -23.94 40.98 7.18
C SER A 17 -24.13 39.77 8.11
N TRP A 18 -23.02 39.12 8.47
CA TRP A 18 -22.96 38.19 9.60
C TRP A 18 -22.32 38.92 10.78
N THR A 19 -23.11 39.16 11.81
CA THR A 19 -22.65 39.62 13.13
C THR A 19 -22.40 38.39 14.01
N GLY A 20 -21.14 38.13 14.33
CA GLY A 20 -20.67 37.09 15.25
C GLY A 20 -19.43 37.59 16.00
N PRO A 21 -19.18 37.13 17.25
CA PRO A 21 -18.88 38.03 18.35
C PRO A 21 -17.42 38.50 18.40
N MET A 22 -17.30 39.74 18.87
CA MET A 22 -16.08 40.47 19.19
C MET A 22 -15.32 39.72 20.30
N ALA A 23 -14.18 39.11 19.97
CA ALA A 23 -13.29 38.51 20.96
C ALA A 23 -12.57 39.62 21.73
N THR A 24 -13.05 39.93 22.93
CA THR A 24 -12.33 40.76 23.89
C THR A 24 -11.17 39.93 24.47
N MET A 25 -9.93 40.32 24.15
CA MET A 25 -8.74 39.83 24.84
C MET A 25 -8.78 40.31 26.30
N ALA A 26 -9.16 39.42 27.22
CA ALA A 26 -8.94 39.65 28.65
C ALA A 26 -7.54 39.16 29.03
N ARG A 27 -6.71 40.09 29.51
CA ARG A 27 -5.41 39.80 30.15
C ARG A 27 -5.63 39.04 31.47
N PRO A 28 -4.73 38.13 31.87
CA PRO A 28 -4.80 37.52 33.20
C PRO A 28 -4.24 38.50 34.23
N LEU A 29 -5.02 38.77 35.28
CA LEU A 29 -4.50 39.38 36.50
C LEU A 29 -4.67 38.33 37.61
N GLU A 30 -3.53 37.85 38.10
CA GLU A 30 -3.46 36.91 39.21
C GLU A 30 -3.95 37.55 40.51
N LEU A 31 -4.66 36.77 41.31
CA LEU A 31 -4.85 37.00 42.74
C LEU A 31 -4.82 35.63 43.42
N CYS A 32 -3.71 35.35 44.11
CA CYS A 32 -3.58 34.20 45.00
C CYS A 32 -4.06 34.58 46.41
N THR A 33 -5.06 33.86 46.94
CA THR A 33 -5.17 33.58 48.39
C THR A 33 -5.79 32.19 48.55
N GLY A 34 -5.08 31.31 49.26
CA GLY A 34 -5.25 29.87 49.18
C GLY A 34 -6.45 29.27 49.91
N SER A 35 -6.70 28.01 49.57
CA SER A 35 -7.25 27.00 50.48
C SER A 35 -7.10 25.62 49.84
N LEU A 36 -6.77 24.62 50.66
CA LEU A 36 -6.47 23.26 50.28
C LEU A 36 -7.73 22.52 49.80
N THR A 37 -7.90 22.37 48.49
CA THR A 37 -8.70 21.28 47.90
C THR A 37 -7.99 20.76 46.66
N LYS A 38 -7.51 19.51 46.70
CA LYS A 38 -7.08 18.77 45.51
C LYS A 38 -8.32 18.43 44.69
N SER A 39 -8.73 19.35 43.82
CA SER A 39 -9.72 19.04 42.78
C SER A 39 -8.97 18.48 41.57
N LEU A 40 -9.11 17.18 41.32
CA LEU A 40 -8.78 16.58 40.03
C LEU A 40 -9.76 17.13 38.99
N SER A 41 -9.41 18.23 38.35
CA SER A 41 -10.14 18.69 37.17
C SER A 41 -9.76 17.78 36.00
N PHE A 42 -10.63 16.83 35.66
CA PHE A 42 -10.58 16.15 34.38
C PHE A 42 -10.94 17.17 33.31
N GLN A 43 -9.93 17.75 32.67
CA GLN A 43 -10.13 18.62 31.53
C GLN A 43 -10.51 17.74 30.34
N TRP A 44 -11.81 17.71 30.03
CA TRP A 44 -12.33 17.16 28.78
C TRP A 44 -11.61 17.88 27.63
N GLN A 45 -10.81 17.16 26.85
CA GLN A 45 -10.25 17.66 25.59
C GLN A 45 -11.08 17.04 24.47
N PRO A 46 -12.12 17.73 23.94
CA PRO A 46 -12.76 17.28 22.72
C PRO A 46 -11.73 17.37 21.59
N TRP A 47 -11.51 16.22 20.95
CA TRP A 47 -10.79 15.98 19.70
C TRP A 47 -10.30 17.25 18.98
N ARG A 48 -9.03 17.60 19.15
CA ARG A 48 -8.37 18.64 18.34
C ARG A 48 -8.13 18.10 16.93
N TRP A 49 -9.12 18.24 16.06
CA TRP A 49 -9.02 17.98 14.62
C TRP A 49 -8.46 19.17 13.83
N PHE A 50 -7.47 19.91 14.35
CA PHE A 50 -6.98 21.09 13.62
C PHE A 50 -5.47 21.16 13.46
N ASN A 51 -5.11 21.28 12.17
CA ASN A 51 -3.91 21.87 11.59
C ASN A 51 -2.72 20.95 11.36
N ALA A 52 -2.94 19.96 10.49
CA ALA A 52 -2.04 19.85 9.36
C ALA A 52 -2.90 19.95 8.09
N CYS A 53 -2.75 21.02 7.32
CA CYS A 53 -2.93 20.86 5.88
C CYS A 53 -1.89 19.81 5.48
N THR A 54 -2.25 18.53 5.51
CA THR A 54 -1.38 17.46 5.03
C THR A 54 -1.28 17.65 3.54
N LEU A 55 -0.31 18.44 3.10
CA LEU A 55 -0.02 18.64 1.70
C LEU A 55 0.29 17.26 1.12
N GLN A 56 -0.57 16.81 0.22
CA GLN A 56 -0.33 15.58 -0.53
C GLN A 56 0.99 15.73 -1.29
N ARG A 57 1.85 14.71 -1.19
CA ARG A 57 3.06 14.60 -2.00
C ARG A 57 2.87 13.53 -3.07
N PHE A 58 3.63 13.63 -4.16
CA PHE A 58 3.59 12.66 -5.25
C PHE A 58 4.99 12.15 -5.59
N PHE A 59 5.04 10.95 -6.13
CA PHE A 59 6.25 10.24 -6.52
C PHE A 59 6.29 10.19 -8.05
N VAL A 60 7.45 10.44 -8.65
CA VAL A 60 7.63 10.44 -10.11
C VAL A 60 8.61 9.34 -10.51
N GLY A 61 8.21 8.48 -11.45
CA GLY A 61 9.10 7.43 -11.98
C GLY A 61 8.39 6.31 -12.75
N HIS A 62 7.15 5.97 -12.39
CA HIS A 62 6.36 5.04 -13.21
C HIS A 62 5.91 5.71 -14.52
N SER A 63 5.96 4.95 -15.61
CA SER A 63 5.54 5.40 -16.94
C SER A 63 4.12 4.98 -17.30
N GLN A 64 3.52 4.10 -16.52
CA GLN A 64 2.18 3.55 -16.74
C GLN A 64 1.39 3.39 -15.44
N ARG A 65 0.15 2.89 -15.57
CA ARG A 65 -0.74 2.56 -14.46
C ARG A 65 -0.03 1.68 -13.43
N ILE A 66 -0.02 2.14 -12.19
CA ILE A 66 0.42 1.40 -11.01
C ILE A 66 -0.69 0.42 -10.62
N THR A 67 -0.34 -0.84 -10.44
CA THR A 67 -1.27 -1.95 -10.17
C THR A 67 -1.17 -2.48 -8.75
N CYS A 68 -0.02 -2.32 -8.10
CA CYS A 68 0.22 -2.81 -6.76
C CYS A 68 1.21 -1.93 -6.00
N LEU A 69 1.12 -1.98 -4.66
CA LEU A 69 1.98 -1.27 -3.72
C LEU A 69 2.25 -2.18 -2.52
N SER A 70 3.47 -2.15 -1.99
CA SER A 70 3.84 -2.80 -0.75
C SER A 70 4.73 -1.89 0.09
N TYR A 71 4.59 -1.94 1.41
CA TYR A 71 5.41 -1.16 2.35
C TYR A 71 6.23 -2.10 3.25
N CYS A 72 7.50 -1.77 3.44
CA CYS A 72 8.39 -2.44 4.36
C CYS A 72 8.64 -1.54 5.57
N SER A 73 8.20 -1.97 6.75
CA SER A 73 8.42 -1.24 8.00
C SER A 73 9.87 -1.27 8.46
N ALA A 74 10.58 -2.39 8.27
CA ALA A 74 11.97 -2.57 8.70
C ALA A 74 12.92 -1.53 8.07
N TRP A 75 12.80 -1.29 6.76
CA TRP A 75 13.64 -0.34 6.04
C TRP A 75 12.95 1.00 5.75
N LYS A 76 11.68 1.15 6.12
CA LYS A 76 10.82 2.29 5.75
C LYS A 76 10.83 2.54 4.23
N LEU A 77 10.68 1.47 3.45
CA LEU A 77 10.66 1.51 1.99
C LEU A 77 9.26 1.21 1.47
N CYS A 78 8.94 1.69 0.27
CA CYS A 78 7.81 1.15 -0.47
C CYS A 78 8.23 0.64 -1.85
N ALA A 79 7.52 -0.36 -2.35
CA ALA A 79 7.65 -0.90 -3.69
C ALA A 79 6.32 -0.73 -4.42
N SER A 80 6.36 -0.30 -5.67
CA SER A 80 5.19 -0.23 -6.53
C SER A 80 5.47 -0.89 -7.88
N GLY A 81 4.49 -1.58 -8.43
CA GLY A 81 4.58 -2.25 -9.72
C GLY A 81 3.60 -1.63 -10.71
N GLN A 82 3.95 -1.66 -12.00
CA GLN A 82 3.11 -1.15 -13.08
C GLN A 82 2.75 -2.22 -14.12
N ILE A 83 1.84 -1.85 -15.02
CA ILE A 83 1.62 -2.55 -16.28
C ILE A 83 2.76 -2.32 -17.27
N ASP A 84 2.88 -3.23 -18.23
CA ASP A 84 3.83 -3.16 -19.34
C ASP A 84 3.60 -1.87 -20.15
N PRO A 85 4.63 -1.02 -20.32
CA PRO A 85 4.57 0.16 -21.16
C PRO A 85 4.52 -0.16 -22.66
N LYS A 86 4.59 -1.43 -23.07
CA LYS A 86 4.58 -1.88 -24.48
C LYS A 86 5.79 -1.38 -25.30
N GLY A 87 6.77 -0.77 -24.64
CA GLY A 87 7.98 -0.18 -25.22
C GLY A 87 9.24 -1.06 -25.11
N GLY A 88 9.07 -2.38 -24.99
CA GLY A 88 10.18 -3.36 -25.00
C GLY A 88 10.90 -3.59 -23.67
N GLN A 89 10.64 -2.78 -22.64
CA GLN A 89 11.27 -2.93 -21.30
C GLN A 89 10.44 -3.80 -20.32
N GLY A 90 9.23 -4.22 -20.71
CA GLY A 90 8.30 -4.94 -19.85
C GLY A 90 7.81 -4.13 -18.64
N PRO A 91 6.94 -4.70 -17.80
CA PRO A 91 6.53 -4.10 -16.54
C PRO A 91 7.70 -4.07 -15.54
N PHE A 92 7.81 -2.99 -14.79
CA PHE A 92 8.88 -2.80 -13.81
C PHE A 92 8.38 -2.38 -12.43
N ILE A 93 9.23 -2.59 -11.43
CA ILE A 93 8.97 -2.26 -10.03
C ILE A 93 9.81 -1.04 -9.67
N CYS A 94 9.21 -0.04 -9.05
CA CYS A 94 9.93 1.08 -8.45
C CYS A 94 10.03 0.88 -6.94
N LEU A 95 11.21 1.09 -6.38
CA LEU A 95 11.46 1.15 -4.95
C LEU A 95 11.68 2.60 -4.53
N TRP A 96 11.02 3.00 -3.45
CA TRP A 96 11.01 4.39 -3.00
C TRP A 96 11.37 4.52 -1.54
N ARG A 97 11.88 5.71 -1.22
CA ARG A 97 11.94 6.24 0.15
C ARG A 97 10.74 7.17 0.36
N PRO A 98 9.72 6.74 1.13
CA PRO A 98 8.49 7.50 1.29
C PRO A 98 8.66 8.82 2.02
N ALA A 99 9.64 8.90 2.94
CA ALA A 99 9.93 10.11 3.71
C ALA A 99 10.20 11.34 2.82
N ASP A 100 10.83 11.12 1.66
CA ASP A 100 11.29 12.20 0.77
C ASP A 100 10.69 12.12 -0.65
N CYS A 101 9.81 11.16 -0.93
CA CYS A 101 9.27 10.88 -2.26
C CYS A 101 10.34 10.57 -3.32
N ILE A 102 11.47 9.99 -2.90
CA ILE A 102 12.62 9.72 -3.77
C ILE A 102 12.54 8.30 -4.33
N LEU A 103 12.68 8.19 -5.65
CA LEU A 103 12.93 6.92 -6.34
C LEU A 103 14.32 6.43 -5.97
N LEU A 104 14.39 5.28 -5.30
CA LEU A 104 15.65 4.64 -4.97
C LEU A 104 16.12 3.79 -6.14
N THR A 105 15.30 2.89 -6.69
CA THR A 105 15.75 2.03 -7.80
C THR A 105 14.58 1.49 -8.58
N VAL A 106 14.86 1.04 -9.80
CA VAL A 106 13.93 0.31 -10.66
C VAL A 106 14.41 -1.13 -10.78
N LEU A 107 13.49 -2.10 -10.65
CA LEU A 107 13.73 -3.53 -10.85
C LEU A 107 12.95 -4.03 -12.06
N VAL A 108 13.62 -4.79 -12.92
CA VAL A 108 13.05 -5.33 -14.17
C VAL A 108 13.26 -6.84 -14.21
N CYS A 109 12.20 -7.60 -14.45
CA CYS A 109 12.26 -9.05 -14.63
C CYS A 109 11.93 -9.39 -16.08
N PRO A 110 12.85 -10.00 -16.86
CA PRO A 110 12.59 -10.33 -18.27
C PRO A 110 11.43 -11.29 -18.51
N LEU A 111 11.04 -12.06 -17.50
CA LEU A 111 9.95 -13.04 -17.63
C LEU A 111 8.58 -12.41 -17.33
N HIS A 112 8.55 -11.23 -16.73
CA HIS A 112 7.28 -10.53 -16.54
C HIS A 112 6.93 -9.84 -17.87
N GLU A 113 5.76 -10.16 -18.41
CA GLU A 113 5.40 -9.72 -19.77
C GLU A 113 4.26 -8.70 -19.78
N ASP A 114 3.24 -8.82 -18.92
CA ASP A 114 2.03 -7.98 -19.02
C ASP A 114 1.88 -6.98 -17.87
N GLN A 115 1.86 -7.43 -16.62
CA GLN A 115 1.78 -6.51 -15.47
C GLN A 115 2.23 -7.17 -14.18
N ILE A 116 2.71 -6.37 -13.24
CA ILE A 116 2.95 -6.84 -11.87
C ILE A 116 1.62 -6.78 -11.11
N THR A 117 1.07 -7.93 -10.72
CA THR A 117 -0.23 -8.00 -10.03
C THR A 117 -0.11 -7.73 -8.54
N SER A 118 0.98 -8.19 -7.92
CA SER A 118 1.16 -8.04 -6.48
C SER A 118 2.62 -7.98 -6.07
N LEU A 119 2.88 -7.31 -4.94
CA LEU A 119 4.19 -7.16 -4.33
C LEU A 119 4.10 -7.46 -2.84
N CYS A 120 5.10 -8.14 -2.30
CA CYS A 120 5.17 -8.43 -0.88
C CYS A 120 6.61 -8.37 -0.36
N PHE A 121 6.85 -7.51 0.63
CA PHE A 121 8.09 -7.55 1.37
C PHE A 121 8.08 -8.66 2.43
N SER A 122 9.24 -9.25 2.63
CA SER A 122 9.52 -9.96 3.87
C SER A 122 9.47 -9.01 5.08
N PRO A 123 9.05 -9.48 6.27
CA PRO A 123 9.03 -8.68 7.49
C PRO A 123 10.38 -8.07 7.89
N ASP A 124 11.49 -8.74 7.57
CA ASP A 124 12.85 -8.21 7.76
C ASP A 124 13.30 -7.28 6.62
N GLY A 125 12.53 -7.25 5.52
CA GLY A 125 12.73 -6.42 4.35
C GLY A 125 13.94 -6.78 3.49
N ASN A 126 14.58 -7.93 3.74
CA ASN A 126 15.72 -8.39 2.95
C ASN A 126 15.30 -8.96 1.59
N GLN A 127 14.08 -9.48 1.54
CA GLN A 127 13.47 -10.09 0.37
C GLN A 127 12.24 -9.30 -0.08
N LEU A 128 12.09 -9.16 -1.39
CA LEU A 128 10.88 -8.67 -2.04
C LEU A 128 10.37 -9.75 -2.98
N PHE A 129 9.05 -9.92 -3.03
CA PHE A 129 8.37 -10.83 -3.93
C PHE A 129 7.53 -10.03 -4.90
N SER A 130 7.55 -10.43 -6.15
CA SER A 130 6.72 -9.85 -7.20
C SER A 130 6.02 -10.94 -7.97
N LEU A 131 4.71 -10.81 -8.09
CA LEU A 131 3.87 -11.68 -8.89
C LEU A 131 3.49 -10.96 -10.17
N ALA A 132 3.66 -11.62 -11.31
CA ALA A 132 3.27 -11.09 -12.59
C ALA A 132 2.07 -11.85 -13.18
N ARG A 133 1.26 -11.10 -13.93
CA ARG A 133 0.38 -11.68 -14.94
C ARG A 133 1.24 -11.90 -16.18
N ASP A 134 1.57 -13.14 -16.43
CA ASP A 134 2.26 -13.60 -17.62
C ASP A 134 1.75 -15.01 -17.95
N SER A 135 2.24 -15.61 -19.03
CA SER A 135 1.77 -16.93 -19.47
C SER A 135 1.92 -18.05 -18.41
N ALA A 136 2.86 -17.91 -17.47
CA ALA A 136 3.16 -18.88 -16.41
C ALA A 136 2.78 -18.39 -15.00
N ASN A 137 2.27 -17.15 -14.88
CA ASN A 137 2.08 -16.39 -13.66
C ASN A 137 3.33 -16.45 -12.76
N THR A 138 4.42 -15.87 -13.26
CA THR A 138 5.72 -15.97 -12.62
C THR A 138 5.74 -15.22 -11.29
N LEU A 139 6.18 -15.92 -10.26
CA LEU A 139 6.62 -15.31 -9.00
C LEU A 139 8.14 -15.16 -9.05
N ALA A 140 8.64 -13.96 -8.80
CA ALA A 140 10.06 -13.67 -8.69
C ALA A 140 10.41 -13.17 -7.28
N MET A 141 11.52 -13.66 -6.75
CA MET A 141 12.09 -13.26 -5.46
C MET A 141 13.35 -12.43 -5.69
N TRP A 142 13.42 -11.28 -5.02
CA TRP A 142 14.50 -10.32 -5.14
C TRP A 142 15.23 -10.19 -3.81
N GLU A 143 16.56 -10.18 -3.87
CA GLU A 143 17.42 -9.86 -2.73
C GLU A 143 18.44 -8.79 -3.13
N SER A 144 18.99 -8.11 -2.14
CA SER A 144 20.04 -7.11 -2.33
C SER A 144 19.66 -6.03 -3.35
N PHE A 145 18.37 -5.70 -3.49
CA PHE A 145 17.86 -4.83 -4.57
C PHE A 145 18.36 -3.37 -4.48
N LEU A 146 18.81 -2.92 -3.30
CA LEU A 146 19.50 -1.63 -3.14
C LEU A 146 20.99 -1.75 -3.50
N PRO A 147 21.59 -0.73 -4.15
CA PRO A 147 23.03 -0.73 -4.41
C PRO A 147 23.82 -0.51 -3.11
N GLY A 148 24.70 -1.44 -2.77
CA GLY A 148 25.56 -1.38 -1.58
C GLY A 148 24.85 -1.77 -0.27
N LYS A 149 25.64 -2.11 0.77
CA LYS A 149 25.13 -2.28 2.15
C LYS A 149 24.59 -0.93 2.63
N THR A 150 23.33 -0.62 2.41
CA THR A 150 22.72 0.59 3.00
C THR A 150 21.55 0.25 3.92
N PRO A 151 21.86 -0.21 5.14
CA PRO A 151 20.92 -0.16 6.26
C PRO A 151 21.13 1.09 7.14
N CYS A 152 20.01 1.72 7.50
CA CYS A 152 19.82 2.89 8.39
C CYS A 152 20.31 4.25 7.87
N GLY A 153 19.35 5.08 7.42
CA GLY A 153 19.55 6.53 7.22
C GLY A 153 19.95 6.95 5.81
N ILE A 154 19.31 6.41 4.76
CA ILE A 154 19.66 6.65 3.35
C ILE A 154 19.55 8.15 2.99
N THR A 155 20.61 8.91 3.25
CA THR A 155 20.98 10.16 2.60
C THR A 155 21.76 9.81 1.35
N SER A 156 21.07 9.60 0.24
CA SER A 156 21.61 9.99 -1.06
C SER A 156 20.62 10.98 -1.65
N ALA A 157 21.02 12.25 -1.58
CA ALA A 157 20.33 13.35 -2.22
C ALA A 157 20.37 13.13 -3.74
N GLY A 158 19.21 13.22 -4.39
CA GLY A 158 19.08 13.62 -5.79
C GLY A 158 19.71 12.76 -6.88
N MET A 159 20.28 11.59 -6.58
CA MET A 159 20.82 10.72 -7.63
C MET A 159 19.71 9.76 -8.10
N GLU A 160 19.25 9.95 -9.33
CA GLU A 160 18.57 8.89 -10.07
C GLU A 160 19.51 7.69 -10.10
N LEU A 161 19.19 6.63 -9.35
CA LEU A 161 19.98 5.40 -9.45
C LEU A 161 19.71 4.80 -10.84
N PRO A 162 20.76 4.30 -11.51
CA PRO A 162 20.62 3.74 -12.85
C PRO A 162 19.55 2.64 -12.84
N HIS A 163 18.91 2.40 -13.98
CA HIS A 163 18.05 1.23 -14.15
C HIS A 163 18.85 -0.03 -13.81
N VAL A 164 18.68 -0.55 -12.59
CA VAL A 164 19.45 -1.69 -12.14
C VAL A 164 18.71 -2.94 -12.62
N TYR A 165 19.20 -3.49 -13.72
CA TYR A 165 18.82 -4.83 -14.11
C TYR A 165 19.35 -5.82 -13.07
N ARG A 166 18.51 -6.13 -12.09
CA ARG A 166 18.76 -7.22 -11.15
C ARG A 166 18.17 -8.48 -11.74
N LYS A 167 18.92 -9.58 -11.67
CA LYS A 167 18.30 -10.89 -11.82
C LYS A 167 17.65 -11.24 -10.48
N PRO A 168 16.37 -11.65 -10.45
CA PRO A 168 15.80 -12.17 -9.22
C PRO A 168 16.56 -13.43 -8.83
N VAL A 169 16.69 -13.65 -7.52
CA VAL A 169 17.43 -14.76 -6.92
C VAL A 169 16.76 -16.10 -7.23
N ALA A 170 15.44 -16.11 -7.22
CA ALA A 170 14.65 -17.28 -7.56
C ALA A 170 13.37 -16.90 -8.28
N LYS A 171 12.86 -17.86 -9.04
CA LYS A 171 11.62 -17.73 -9.79
C LYS A 171 10.86 -19.05 -9.77
N VAL A 172 9.55 -18.98 -9.69
CA VAL A 172 8.68 -20.15 -9.79
C VAL A 172 7.44 -19.80 -10.61
N ALA A 173 7.04 -20.70 -11.51
CA ALA A 173 5.77 -20.60 -12.19
C ALA A 173 4.67 -21.00 -11.20
N THR A 174 3.71 -20.10 -10.96
CA THR A 174 2.60 -20.42 -10.05
C THR A 174 1.51 -21.22 -10.74
N GLY A 175 1.61 -21.43 -12.06
CA GLY A 175 0.72 -22.28 -12.86
C GLY A 175 -0.21 -21.47 -13.76
N LYS A 176 -1.06 -22.16 -14.55
CA LYS A 176 -1.91 -21.52 -15.58
C LYS A 176 -2.94 -20.55 -15.04
N VAL A 177 -3.40 -20.76 -13.81
CA VAL A 177 -4.42 -19.91 -13.20
C VAL A 177 -3.72 -18.86 -12.32
N GLY A 178 -3.83 -17.61 -12.74
CA GLY A 178 -3.04 -16.50 -12.17
C GLY A 178 -3.55 -16.06 -10.81
N GLY A 179 -2.64 -15.56 -9.96
CA GLY A 179 -2.99 -14.95 -8.68
C GLY A 179 -3.08 -13.42 -8.80
N PHE A 180 -4.08 -12.84 -8.15
CA PHE A 180 -4.26 -11.39 -8.13
C PHE A 180 -3.60 -10.73 -6.92
N GLY A 181 -3.53 -11.43 -5.79
CA GLY A 181 -3.03 -10.89 -4.54
C GLY A 181 -2.02 -11.79 -3.88
N MET A 182 -1.20 -11.19 -3.02
CA MET A 182 -0.13 -11.85 -2.30
C MET A 182 0.00 -11.28 -0.90
N VAL A 183 0.08 -12.16 0.11
CA VAL A 183 0.41 -11.78 1.48
C VAL A 183 1.52 -12.68 2.00
N GLY A 184 2.55 -12.07 2.57
CA GLY A 184 3.69 -12.77 3.14
C GLY A 184 3.68 -12.71 4.66
N SER A 185 4.23 -13.74 5.28
CA SER A 185 4.52 -13.81 6.71
C SER A 185 5.84 -14.52 6.93
N LYS A 186 6.53 -14.19 8.02
CA LYS A 186 7.75 -14.88 8.41
C LYS A 186 7.49 -15.61 9.71
N ASP A 187 7.50 -16.93 9.67
CA ASP A 187 7.60 -17.75 10.87
C ASP A 187 9.07 -17.84 11.31
N ALA A 188 9.30 -18.27 12.55
CA ALA A 188 10.61 -18.28 13.20
C ALA A 188 11.77 -18.89 12.36
N ALA A 189 11.46 -19.75 11.38
CA ALA A 189 12.44 -20.33 10.46
C ALA A 189 12.23 -20.01 8.96
N ASN A 190 11.00 -19.73 8.50
CA ASN A 190 10.67 -19.70 7.08
C ASN A 190 9.82 -18.49 6.70
N PHE A 191 10.14 -17.86 5.57
CA PHE A 191 9.25 -16.89 4.96
C PHE A 191 8.23 -17.62 4.08
N GLN A 192 6.96 -17.32 4.29
CA GLN A 192 5.83 -17.92 3.60
C GLN A 192 5.03 -16.86 2.87
N VAL A 193 4.50 -17.22 1.72
CA VAL A 193 3.73 -16.33 0.86
C VAL A 193 2.46 -17.03 0.42
N ALA A 194 1.31 -16.46 0.75
CA ALA A 194 0.02 -16.88 0.24
C ALA A 194 -0.30 -16.09 -1.03
N ILE A 195 -0.63 -16.79 -2.11
CA ILE A 195 -1.07 -16.23 -3.38
C ILE A 195 -2.54 -16.60 -3.57
N PHE A 196 -3.39 -15.59 -3.64
CA PHE A 196 -4.84 -15.76 -3.67
C PHE A 196 -5.49 -15.19 -4.92
N ASP A 197 -6.75 -15.60 -5.10
CA ASP A 197 -7.57 -15.44 -6.29
C ASP A 197 -7.01 -16.18 -7.52
N ALA A 198 -6.72 -17.47 -7.36
CA ALA A 198 -6.09 -18.29 -8.39
C ALA A 198 -7.08 -19.06 -9.29
N GLY A 199 -8.27 -18.49 -9.57
CA GLY A 199 -9.34 -19.07 -10.40
C GLY A 199 -9.67 -20.56 -10.11
N LYS A 200 -10.48 -21.18 -10.98
CA LYS A 200 -10.89 -22.59 -10.80
C LYS A 200 -10.06 -23.52 -11.68
N THR A 201 -9.60 -24.62 -11.10
CA THR A 201 -9.01 -25.74 -11.82
C THR A 201 -10.04 -26.87 -11.96
N GLY A 202 -9.73 -27.90 -12.74
CA GLY A 202 -10.60 -29.09 -12.86
C GLY A 202 -10.84 -29.83 -11.53
N ILE A 203 -9.98 -29.61 -10.53
CA ILE A 203 -10.10 -30.22 -9.19
C ILE A 203 -10.72 -29.27 -8.15
N GLY A 204 -11.05 -28.03 -8.52
CA GLY A 204 -11.65 -27.04 -7.62
C GLY A 204 -10.92 -25.70 -7.58
N LEU A 205 -11.37 -24.82 -6.68
CA LEU A 205 -10.68 -23.57 -6.37
C LEU A 205 -9.45 -23.88 -5.52
N LEU A 206 -8.32 -23.26 -5.85
CA LEU A 206 -7.04 -23.46 -5.16
C LEU A 206 -6.59 -22.17 -4.47
N LEU A 207 -6.04 -22.32 -3.28
CA LEU A 207 -5.20 -21.31 -2.65
C LEU A 207 -3.74 -21.79 -2.73
N LYS A 208 -2.84 -20.94 -3.23
CA LYS A 208 -1.44 -21.32 -3.43
C LYS A 208 -0.57 -20.73 -2.34
N PHE A 209 0.39 -21.51 -1.88
CA PHE A 209 1.39 -21.11 -0.93
C PHE A 209 2.76 -21.28 -1.56
N VAL A 210 3.66 -20.36 -1.30
CA VAL A 210 5.07 -20.47 -1.67
C VAL A 210 5.88 -20.25 -0.42
N HIS A 211 6.72 -21.22 -0.09
CA HIS A 211 7.63 -21.16 1.04
C HIS A 211 9.04 -20.92 0.52
N VAL A 212 9.76 -20.01 1.18
CA VAL A 212 11.19 -19.83 0.96
C VAL A 212 11.93 -20.82 1.85
N VAL A 213 12.64 -21.76 1.22
CA VAL A 213 13.45 -22.76 1.88
C VAL A 213 14.92 -22.49 1.59
N ASN A 214 15.80 -22.72 2.57
CA ASN A 214 17.24 -22.48 2.43
C ASN A 214 17.61 -21.05 1.98
N GLY A 215 16.76 -20.06 2.27
CA GLY A 215 16.95 -18.66 1.91
C GLY A 215 16.66 -18.29 0.45
N SER A 216 16.83 -19.22 -0.50
CA SER A 216 16.68 -18.93 -1.93
C SER A 216 15.75 -19.85 -2.71
N GLU A 217 15.33 -20.99 -2.17
CA GLU A 217 14.51 -21.95 -2.88
C GLU A 217 13.02 -21.66 -2.70
N LEU A 218 12.23 -21.69 -3.79
CA LEU A 218 10.80 -21.44 -3.74
C LEU A 218 10.03 -22.76 -3.90
N LEU A 219 9.42 -23.24 -2.82
CA LEU A 219 8.61 -24.46 -2.83
C LEU A 219 7.12 -24.11 -2.83
N GLY A 220 6.42 -24.57 -3.87
CA GLY A 220 4.97 -24.39 -4.00
C GLY A 220 4.18 -25.46 -3.24
N ARG A 221 3.19 -25.03 -2.47
CA ARG A 221 2.12 -25.86 -1.88
C ARG A 221 0.77 -25.32 -2.34
N SER A 222 -0.28 -26.14 -2.32
CA SER A 222 -1.62 -25.68 -2.64
C SER A 222 -2.63 -26.30 -1.70
N ALA A 223 -3.60 -25.51 -1.27
CA ALA A 223 -4.77 -25.97 -0.55
C ALA A 223 -6.00 -25.92 -1.47
N ILE A 224 -6.91 -26.87 -1.26
CA ILE A 224 -8.13 -27.03 -2.04
C ILE A 224 -9.30 -26.63 -1.16
N PHE A 225 -10.20 -25.80 -1.68
CA PHE A 225 -11.47 -25.55 -1.01
C PHE A 225 -12.44 -26.71 -1.30
N PRO A 226 -13.03 -27.34 -0.28
CA PRO A 226 -14.01 -28.41 -0.47
C PRO A 226 -15.19 -27.91 -1.33
N PRO A 227 -15.72 -28.72 -2.27
CA PRO A 227 -16.75 -28.27 -3.20
C PRO A 227 -18.02 -27.68 -2.55
N SER A 228 -18.40 -28.19 -1.37
CA SER A 228 -19.59 -27.74 -0.64
C SER A 228 -19.44 -26.36 0.00
N SER A 229 -18.21 -25.95 0.31
CA SER A 229 -17.91 -24.68 0.99
C SER A 229 -17.04 -23.75 0.16
N ALA A 230 -16.66 -24.14 -1.06
CA ALA A 230 -15.74 -23.37 -1.88
C ALA A 230 -16.35 -22.02 -2.28
N PRO A 231 -15.61 -20.91 -2.10
CA PRO A 231 -16.03 -19.64 -2.65
C PRO A 231 -15.95 -19.68 -4.17
N ARG A 232 -16.53 -18.68 -4.83
CA ARG A 232 -16.29 -18.48 -6.26
C ARG A 232 -15.00 -17.69 -6.47
N HIS A 233 -14.70 -16.75 -5.57
CA HIS A 233 -13.46 -15.98 -5.53
C HIS A 233 -12.88 -15.92 -4.11
N VAL A 234 -11.56 -16.10 -3.99
CA VAL A 234 -10.83 -15.76 -2.75
C VAL A 234 -10.47 -14.29 -2.83
N LEU A 235 -10.98 -13.49 -1.90
CA LEU A 235 -10.89 -12.02 -1.98
C LEU A 235 -9.65 -11.47 -1.30
N ASN A 236 -9.22 -12.09 -0.19
CA ASN A 236 -8.05 -11.65 0.55
C ASN A 236 -7.51 -12.77 1.45
N CYS A 237 -6.27 -12.61 1.89
CA CYS A 237 -5.63 -13.46 2.87
C CYS A 237 -4.95 -12.63 3.96
N ALA A 238 -4.74 -13.23 5.11
CA ALA A 238 -3.94 -12.69 6.20
C ALA A 238 -3.23 -13.84 6.92
N TRP A 239 -2.09 -13.57 7.51
CA TRP A 239 -1.37 -14.56 8.31
C TRP A 239 -1.55 -14.28 9.81
N MET A 240 -1.67 -15.34 10.59
CA MET A 240 -1.79 -15.34 12.04
C MET A 240 -0.99 -16.52 12.60
N ASP A 241 0.11 -16.27 13.30
CA ASP A 241 0.90 -17.29 14.01
C ASP A 241 1.22 -18.56 13.21
N GLY A 242 1.57 -18.40 11.92
CA GLY A 242 1.89 -19.50 11.00
C GLY A 242 0.69 -20.10 10.25
N GLU A 243 -0.53 -19.71 10.61
CA GLU A 243 -1.75 -20.09 9.90
C GLU A 243 -2.15 -18.98 8.90
N CYS A 244 -2.69 -19.39 7.76
CA CYS A 244 -3.22 -18.46 6.77
C CYS A 244 -4.75 -18.42 6.86
N LEU A 245 -5.28 -17.24 7.15
CA LEU A 245 -6.68 -16.91 7.00
C LEU A 245 -6.95 -16.49 5.55
N ALA A 246 -8.09 -16.89 5.00
CA ALA A 246 -8.58 -16.44 3.71
C ALA A 246 -10.06 -16.06 3.82
N CYS A 247 -10.49 -15.06 3.04
CA CYS A 247 -11.91 -14.72 2.93
C CYS A 247 -12.45 -14.99 1.52
N GLY A 248 -13.66 -15.52 1.46
CA GLY A 248 -14.36 -15.81 0.22
C GLY A 248 -15.51 -14.85 -0.06
N ASP A 249 -15.93 -14.78 -1.32
CA ASP A 249 -17.10 -14.01 -1.75
C ASP A 249 -18.45 -14.62 -1.33
N ASN A 250 -18.43 -15.77 -0.65
CA ASN A 250 -19.59 -16.41 -0.04
C ASN A 250 -19.79 -16.06 1.44
N GLY A 251 -19.00 -15.11 1.98
CA GLY A 251 -19.12 -14.64 3.36
C GLY A 251 -18.43 -15.53 4.40
N TYR A 252 -17.69 -16.56 3.98
CA TYR A 252 -16.94 -17.42 4.88
C TYR A 252 -15.48 -16.98 5.05
N LEU A 253 -14.96 -17.25 6.25
CA LEU A 253 -13.54 -17.25 6.55
C LEU A 253 -13.04 -18.70 6.56
N TYR A 254 -11.84 -18.88 6.01
CA TYR A 254 -11.16 -20.15 5.93
C TYR A 254 -9.82 -20.02 6.65
N MET A 255 -9.37 -21.12 7.22
CA MET A 255 -8.10 -21.21 7.93
C MET A 255 -7.31 -22.38 7.36
N PHE A 256 -6.04 -22.13 7.08
CA PHE A 256 -5.11 -23.10 6.49
C PHE A 256 -3.85 -23.20 7.35
N GLN A 257 -3.40 -24.44 7.55
CA GLN A 257 -2.18 -24.83 8.27
C GLN A 257 -1.12 -25.39 7.31
#